data_AF-E2RUA5-F1
#
_entry.id   AF-E2RUA5-F1
#
_cell.length_a   1.000
_cell.length_b   1.000
_cell.length_c   1.000
_cell.angle_alpha   90.00
_cell.angle_beta   90.00
_cell.angle_gamma   90.00
#
_symmetry.space_group_name_H-M   'P 1'
#
loop_
_entity.id
_entity.type
_entity.pdbx_description
1 polymer ?
#
loop_
_entity_poly.entity_id
_entity_poly.type
_entity_poly.pdbx_seq_one_letter_code
_entity_poly.pdbx_strand_id
1 'polypeptide(L)'
;MEITGNFTADNKVYDGNNSATVLTRTLNGVISPDAVTLTGGTATFSDEDVATGKTVTLTGATLSGADAGNYSLGSVATTTADITALEITGNFTADNKVYDGNNSATVLTRTLNGVISPDAVTLTGGTATFSDEDVATGKTVTLTGATLSGADAGNYSLGSVATTTADITALEITGNFTADNKVYDGNNSATVLTRTLNGVISPDAVTLTGGTATFSDEDVATGKTVTLTGATLSGADAGNYSLGSVATTTADITALEITGNFTADNKVYDGNNSATVLTRTLNGVISPDAVTLTGGTATFSDEDVATGKTVTLTGATLSGADAGNYSLGSVATTTADITALEITGNFRADNKVYDGNNSATVLTRTLNGVISPDAVTLTGGTATFSDEDVATGKTVTLTGATLSGADAGNYSLGSVATTTADITALEITGNFTADNKVYDGNNSATVLTRTLNGVISPDAVTLTGGTATFSDEVWPQADSYLNRCNVIGSRCSTTAWVQWRLQQQTSQRGNHWNFTADNKVYDGNTAQRY
;
A
#
# COMPACT_ATOMS: atom_id res chain seq x y z
N MET A 1 -103.33 75.82 48.02
CA MET A 1 -103.65 75.31 46.67
C MET A 1 -102.70 74.18 46.35
N GLU A 2 -103.19 73.08 45.76
CA GLU A 2 -102.33 71.96 45.39
C GLU A 2 -101.60 72.26 44.06
N ILE A 3 -100.29 72.04 44.02
CA ILE A 3 -99.43 72.27 42.86
C ILE A 3 -98.52 71.07 42.60
N THR A 4 -97.98 70.97 41.38
CA THR A 4 -97.10 69.86 40.97
C THR A 4 -95.70 70.35 40.67
N GLY A 5 -94.68 69.58 41.06
CA GLY A 5 -93.29 69.81 40.70
C GLY A 5 -92.87 69.07 39.44
N ASN A 6 -91.91 69.64 38.71
CA ASN A 6 -91.17 68.95 37.66
C ASN A 6 -89.67 69.17 37.90
N PHE A 7 -88.85 68.27 37.36
CA PHE A 7 -87.40 68.41 37.40
C PHE A 7 -86.77 67.78 36.15
N THR A 8 -85.52 68.14 35.89
CA THR A 8 -84.67 67.43 34.93
C THR A 8 -83.50 66.80 35.66
N ALA A 9 -83.01 65.67 35.15
CA ALA A 9 -81.86 64.95 35.68
C ALA A 9 -80.71 64.99 34.69
N ASP A 10 -79.48 64.92 35.20
CA ASP A 10 -78.28 64.79 34.36
C ASP A 10 -78.07 63.34 33.93
N ASN A 11 -77.45 63.17 32.76
CA ASN A 11 -76.91 61.87 32.38
C ASN A 11 -75.68 61.57 33.24
N LYS A 12 -75.38 60.29 33.47
CA LYS A 12 -74.16 59.89 34.20
C LYS A 12 -73.46 58.72 33.54
N VAL A 13 -72.17 58.58 33.83
CA VAL A 13 -71.44 57.33 33.59
C VAL A 13 -71.74 56.39 34.75
N TYR A 14 -71.80 55.08 34.45
CA TYR A 14 -71.95 54.05 35.46
C TYR A 14 -70.90 54.18 36.58
N ASP A 15 -71.36 54.20 37.83
CA ASP A 15 -70.56 54.39 39.04
C ASP A 15 -70.97 53.42 40.17
N GLY A 16 -71.72 52.36 39.83
CA GLY A 16 -72.20 51.34 40.76
C GLY A 16 -73.33 51.78 41.69
N ASN A 17 -74.00 52.91 41.43
CA ASN A 17 -75.17 53.32 42.19
C ASN A 17 -76.25 54.02 41.35
N ASN A 18 -77.47 54.02 41.87
CA ASN A 18 -78.64 54.61 41.22
C ASN A 18 -78.88 56.09 41.58
N SER A 19 -77.93 56.79 42.20
CA SER A 19 -78.08 58.22 42.54
C SER A 19 -78.09 59.07 41.27
N ALA A 20 -79.00 60.05 41.21
CA ALA A 20 -79.14 60.98 40.10
C ALA A 20 -78.93 62.44 40.54
N THR A 21 -78.37 63.25 39.64
CA THR A 21 -78.18 64.69 39.86
C THR A 21 -79.36 65.46 39.28
N VAL A 22 -80.04 66.27 40.10
CA VAL A 22 -81.10 67.18 39.62
C VAL A 22 -80.47 68.42 39.01
N LEU A 23 -80.79 68.72 37.75
CA LEU A 23 -80.30 69.89 37.03
C LEU A 23 -81.20 71.11 37.20
N THR A 24 -82.51 70.93 36.99
CA THR A 24 -83.49 72.03 37.08
C THR A 24 -84.73 71.58 37.82
N ARG A 25 -85.45 72.55 38.39
CA ARG A 25 -86.70 72.35 39.10
C ARG A 25 -87.69 73.42 38.70
N THR A 26 -88.92 73.02 38.45
CA THR A 26 -90.02 73.93 38.12
C THR A 26 -91.27 73.52 38.87
N LEU A 27 -92.18 74.47 39.05
CA LEU A 27 -93.50 74.24 39.66
C LEU A 27 -94.57 74.67 38.66
N ASN A 28 -95.62 73.85 38.55
CA ASN A 28 -96.82 74.18 37.79
C ASN A 28 -97.96 74.50 38.77
N GLY A 29 -98.63 75.64 38.56
CA GLY A 29 -99.78 76.08 39.36
C GLY A 29 -99.48 77.13 40.44
N VAL A 30 -98.25 77.66 40.51
CA VAL A 30 -97.94 78.85 41.32
C VAL A 30 -98.57 80.08 40.67
N ILE A 31 -99.32 80.87 41.45
CA ILE A 31 -100.01 82.07 40.98
C ILE A 31 -99.09 83.29 41.15
N SER A 32 -98.83 84.05 40.09
CA SER A 32 -98.06 85.29 40.19
C SER A 32 -98.78 86.31 41.08
N PRO A 33 -98.11 86.98 42.04
CA PRO A 33 -96.65 87.13 42.20
C PRO A 33 -95.99 86.19 43.23
N ASP A 34 -96.65 85.10 43.66
CA ASP A 34 -96.19 84.28 44.79
C ASP A 34 -94.79 83.68 44.56
N ALA A 35 -93.93 83.82 45.57
CA ALA A 35 -92.57 83.30 45.58
C ALA A 35 -92.53 81.89 46.20
N VAL A 36 -92.68 80.88 45.33
CA VAL A 36 -92.62 79.46 45.69
C VAL A 36 -91.60 78.73 44.82
N THR A 37 -90.74 77.92 45.42
CA THR A 37 -89.74 77.11 44.75
C THR A 37 -89.77 75.67 45.24
N LEU A 38 -89.40 74.73 44.37
CA LEU A 38 -89.22 73.32 44.73
C LEU A 38 -87.76 73.11 45.15
N THR A 39 -87.52 72.61 46.35
CA THR A 39 -86.17 72.36 46.89
C THR A 39 -86.07 70.99 47.58
N GLY A 40 -84.84 70.57 47.89
CA GLY A 40 -84.59 69.32 48.62
C GLY A 40 -84.95 68.03 47.87
N GLY A 41 -84.95 66.91 48.59
CA GLY A 41 -85.24 65.59 48.05
C GLY A 41 -84.04 64.87 47.40
N THR A 42 -84.19 63.56 47.23
CA THR A 42 -83.21 62.66 46.64
C THR A 42 -83.72 62.18 45.29
N ALA A 43 -82.91 62.35 44.25
CA ALA A 43 -83.21 61.83 42.92
C ALA A 43 -82.49 60.50 42.70
N THR A 44 -83.20 59.50 42.21
CA THR A 44 -82.66 58.18 41.90
C THR A 44 -83.17 57.67 40.56
N PHE A 45 -82.31 57.00 39.81
CA PHE A 45 -82.69 56.15 38.68
C PHE A 45 -83.50 54.94 39.16
N SER A 46 -84.20 54.27 38.23
CA SER A 46 -84.97 53.04 38.51
C SER A 46 -84.11 51.92 39.10
N ASP A 47 -82.85 51.87 38.66
CA ASP A 47 -81.79 50.95 39.03
C ASP A 47 -80.45 51.55 38.53
N GLU A 48 -79.34 50.94 38.89
CA GLU A 48 -77.97 51.37 38.59
C GLU A 48 -77.49 50.99 37.17
N ASP A 49 -78.18 50.11 36.46
CA ASP A 49 -77.68 49.51 35.22
C ASP A 49 -77.70 50.49 34.04
N VAL A 50 -76.73 50.34 33.14
CA VAL A 50 -76.59 51.11 31.90
C VAL A 50 -77.81 50.92 31.01
N ALA A 51 -78.48 52.02 30.71
CA ALA A 51 -79.56 52.09 29.74
C ALA A 51 -79.83 53.54 29.34
N THR A 52 -80.40 53.73 28.17
CA THR A 52 -80.90 55.01 27.71
C THR A 52 -82.32 55.26 28.20
N GLY A 53 -82.65 56.51 28.55
CA GLY A 53 -84.00 56.93 28.91
C GLY A 53 -84.51 56.34 30.23
N LYS A 54 -83.62 56.05 31.18
CA LYS A 54 -84.01 55.51 32.49
C LYS A 54 -84.86 56.50 33.25
N THR A 55 -85.90 55.99 33.92
CA THR A 55 -86.78 56.82 34.74
C THR A 55 -86.01 57.31 35.97
N VAL A 56 -86.05 58.62 36.22
CA VAL A 56 -85.54 59.25 37.44
C VAL A 56 -86.72 59.75 38.28
N THR A 57 -86.72 59.37 39.55
CA THR A 57 -87.73 59.78 40.52
C THR A 57 -87.11 60.69 41.57
N LEU A 58 -87.75 61.81 41.87
CA LEU A 58 -87.34 62.74 42.93
C LEU A 58 -88.31 62.60 44.12
N THR A 59 -87.80 62.08 45.23
CA THR A 59 -88.58 61.87 46.46
C THR A 59 -88.15 62.82 47.57
N GLY A 60 -89.08 63.18 48.46
CA GLY A 60 -88.78 64.06 49.61
C GLY A 60 -88.50 65.52 49.25
N ALA A 61 -88.86 65.97 48.04
CA ALA A 61 -88.82 67.38 47.69
C ALA A 61 -89.92 68.16 48.43
N THR A 62 -89.63 69.42 48.77
CA THR A 62 -90.53 70.30 49.52
C THR A 62 -90.68 71.65 48.84
N LEU A 63 -91.77 72.35 49.14
CA LEU A 63 -91.94 73.75 48.76
C LEU A 63 -91.18 74.66 49.72
N SER A 64 -90.52 75.67 49.18
CA SER A 64 -89.83 76.73 49.92
C SER A 64 -90.12 78.09 49.29
N GLY A 65 -89.70 79.17 49.96
CA GLY A 65 -90.02 80.55 49.56
C GLY A 65 -91.04 81.20 50.51
N ALA A 66 -91.24 82.51 50.35
CA ALA A 66 -92.05 83.31 51.28
C ALA A 66 -93.53 82.87 51.29
N ASP A 67 -94.04 82.42 50.14
CA ASP A 67 -95.46 82.09 49.96
C ASP A 67 -95.73 80.58 49.98
N ALA A 68 -94.72 79.75 50.28
CA ALA A 68 -94.82 78.28 50.22
C ALA A 68 -95.94 77.70 51.10
N GLY A 69 -96.23 78.32 52.26
CA GLY A 69 -97.29 77.89 53.17
C GLY A 69 -98.71 77.97 52.59
N ASN A 70 -98.91 78.72 51.50
CA ASN A 70 -100.18 78.82 50.80
C ASN A 70 -100.43 77.62 49.85
N TYR A 71 -99.43 76.77 49.66
CA TYR A 71 -99.43 75.69 48.68
C TYR A 71 -99.16 74.32 49.32
N SER A 72 -99.71 73.28 48.72
CA SER A 72 -99.37 71.89 49.02
C SER A 72 -98.78 71.22 47.78
N LEU A 73 -97.66 70.51 47.93
CA LEU A 73 -97.06 69.75 46.83
C LEU A 73 -97.81 68.42 46.68
N GLY A 74 -98.58 68.27 45.62
CA GLY A 74 -99.36 67.05 45.35
C GLY A 74 -98.47 65.92 44.83
N SER A 75 -97.67 66.21 43.81
CA SER A 75 -96.74 65.26 43.21
C SER A 75 -95.56 65.95 42.55
N VAL A 76 -94.50 65.18 42.28
CA VAL A 76 -93.38 65.57 41.44
C VAL A 76 -93.34 64.60 40.26
N ALA A 77 -93.42 65.10 39.03
CA ALA A 77 -93.34 64.27 37.84
C ALA A 77 -91.97 63.60 37.71
N THR A 78 -91.92 62.36 37.24
CA THR A 78 -90.67 61.68 36.87
C THR A 78 -90.07 62.30 35.61
N THR A 79 -88.78 62.14 35.43
CA THR A 79 -88.07 62.49 34.18
C THR A 79 -87.25 61.32 33.69
N THR A 80 -86.53 61.47 32.58
CA THR A 80 -85.62 60.44 32.06
C THR A 80 -84.21 60.99 31.87
N ALA A 81 -83.21 60.17 32.16
CA ALA A 81 -81.81 60.44 31.85
C ALA A 81 -81.10 59.12 31.49
N ASP A 82 -79.93 59.20 30.88
CA ASP A 82 -79.13 58.05 30.47
C ASP A 82 -78.08 57.70 31.53
N ILE A 83 -77.84 56.40 31.72
CA ILE A 83 -76.61 55.89 32.32
C ILE A 83 -75.77 55.29 31.19
N THR A 84 -74.59 55.84 30.93
CA THR A 84 -73.65 55.32 29.91
C THR A 84 -72.63 54.37 30.52
N ALA A 85 -72.16 53.40 29.74
CA ALA A 85 -71.19 52.41 30.20
C ALA A 85 -69.89 53.04 30.69
N LEU A 86 -69.32 52.48 31.75
CA LEU A 86 -68.00 52.83 32.23
C LEU A 86 -66.94 52.15 31.35
N GLU A 87 -66.07 52.94 30.74
CA GLU A 87 -64.97 52.42 29.95
C GLU A 87 -63.87 51.83 30.85
N ILE A 88 -63.52 50.57 30.60
CA ILE A 88 -62.48 49.83 31.32
C ILE A 88 -61.43 49.26 30.37
N THR A 89 -60.31 48.83 30.93
CA THR A 89 -59.18 48.28 30.17
C THR A 89 -58.89 46.82 30.55
N GLY A 90 -58.48 46.03 29.56
CA GLY A 90 -58.06 44.65 29.72
C GLY A 90 -56.55 44.50 29.75
N ASN A 91 -56.07 43.47 30.44
CA ASN A 91 -54.68 43.04 30.42
C ASN A 91 -54.64 41.51 30.28
N PHE A 92 -53.53 40.99 29.78
CA PHE A 92 -53.31 39.55 29.68
C PHE A 92 -51.83 39.21 29.77
N THR A 93 -51.52 37.94 30.03
CA THR A 93 -50.16 37.39 29.91
C THR A 93 -50.12 36.31 28.84
N ALA A 94 -48.98 36.15 28.19
CA ALA A 94 -48.75 35.13 27.17
C ALA A 94 -47.66 34.14 27.63
N ASP A 95 -47.74 32.91 27.15
CA ASP A 95 -46.72 31.90 27.39
C ASP A 95 -45.57 32.01 26.39
N ASN A 96 -44.37 31.61 26.82
CA ASN A 96 -43.23 31.45 25.92
C ASN A 96 -43.45 30.21 25.04
N LYS A 97 -42.85 30.17 23.85
CA LYS A 97 -42.92 28.98 22.98
C LYS A 97 -41.57 28.62 22.36
N VAL A 98 -41.47 27.40 21.85
CA VAL A 98 -40.44 26.99 20.91
C VAL A 98 -40.93 27.31 19.50
N TYR A 99 -40.01 27.68 18.62
CA TYR A 99 -40.30 27.94 17.22
C TYR A 99 -41.03 26.75 16.56
N ASP A 100 -42.16 27.06 15.92
CA ASP A 100 -43.05 26.09 15.28
C ASP A 100 -43.56 26.59 13.91
N GLY A 101 -42.89 27.61 13.33
CA GLY A 101 -43.23 28.19 12.04
C GLY A 101 -44.50 29.05 12.02
N ASN A 102 -45.04 29.47 13.17
CA ASN A 102 -46.17 30.41 13.21
C ASN A 102 -46.11 31.39 14.40
N ASN A 103 -46.84 32.49 14.25
CA ASN A 103 -46.91 33.57 15.24
C ASN A 103 -48.06 33.42 16.26
N SER A 104 -48.70 32.26 16.38
CA SER A 104 -49.78 32.07 17.36
C SER A 104 -49.22 32.02 18.78
N ALA A 105 -49.90 32.70 19.70
CA ALA A 105 -49.54 32.77 21.12
C ALA A 105 -50.64 32.18 22.02
N THR A 106 -50.23 31.59 23.13
CA THR A 106 -51.15 31.06 24.15
C THR A 106 -51.35 32.11 25.24
N VAL A 107 -52.61 32.48 25.51
CA VAL A 107 -52.94 33.37 26.65
C VAL A 107 -52.97 32.58 27.95
N LEU A 108 -52.19 33.00 28.94
CA LEU A 108 -52.09 32.34 30.24
C LEU A 108 -53.07 32.93 31.26
N THR A 109 -53.16 34.26 31.35
CA THR A 109 -54.08 34.94 32.28
C THR A 109 -54.74 36.15 31.61
N ARG A 110 -55.88 36.58 32.15
CA ARG A 110 -56.62 37.77 31.75
C ARG A 110 -57.07 38.53 32.99
N THR A 111 -56.97 39.85 32.99
CA THR A 111 -57.44 40.72 34.07
C THR A 111 -58.08 41.98 33.50
N LEU A 112 -58.93 42.63 34.30
CA LEU A 112 -59.55 43.90 33.98
C LEU A 112 -59.11 44.96 34.99
N ASN A 113 -59.00 46.20 34.53
CA ASN A 113 -58.77 47.37 35.37
C ASN A 113 -59.92 48.37 35.21
N GLY A 114 -60.49 48.81 36.33
CA GLY A 114 -61.63 49.73 36.39
C GLY A 114 -62.98 49.09 36.71
N VAL A 115 -63.05 47.78 36.96
CA VAL A 115 -64.28 47.12 37.45
C VAL A 115 -64.56 47.59 38.88
N ILE A 116 -65.79 48.04 39.13
CA ILE A 116 -66.26 48.50 40.43
C ILE A 116 -66.68 47.28 41.24
N SER A 117 -66.14 47.09 42.44
CA SER A 117 -66.57 46.01 43.34
C SER A 117 -68.00 46.29 43.84
N PRO A 118 -68.91 45.30 43.85
CA PRO A 118 -68.69 43.85 43.71
C PRO A 118 -68.98 43.25 42.32
N ASP A 119 -69.02 44.05 41.26
CA ASP A 119 -69.49 43.63 39.94
C ASP A 119 -68.69 42.43 39.38
N ALA A 120 -69.44 41.48 38.81
CA ALA A 120 -68.93 40.28 38.19
C ALA A 120 -68.70 40.50 36.69
N VAL A 121 -67.51 41.01 36.36
CA VAL A 121 -67.06 41.23 34.96
C VAL A 121 -65.73 40.51 34.72
N THR A 122 -65.62 39.84 33.58
CA THR A 122 -64.44 39.07 33.16
C THR A 122 -64.09 39.36 31.70
N LEU A 123 -62.81 39.26 31.38
CA LEU A 123 -62.32 39.35 30.00
C LEU A 123 -62.21 37.94 29.42
N THR A 124 -62.83 37.69 28.27
CA THR A 124 -62.89 36.36 27.64
C THR A 124 -62.65 36.42 26.13
N GLY A 125 -62.36 35.26 25.53
CA GLY A 125 -62.14 35.12 24.09
C GLY A 125 -60.85 35.77 23.57
N GLY A 126 -60.88 36.10 22.28
CA GLY A 126 -59.79 36.72 21.52
C GLY A 126 -58.74 35.75 20.98
N THR A 127 -57.98 36.23 19.99
CA THR A 127 -56.82 35.54 19.39
C THR A 127 -55.55 36.30 19.77
N ALA A 128 -54.58 35.58 20.35
CA ALA A 128 -53.28 36.15 20.68
C ALA A 128 -52.23 35.77 19.64
N THR A 129 -51.44 36.75 19.20
CA THR A 129 -50.36 36.55 18.24
C THR A 129 -49.12 37.34 18.64
N PHE A 130 -47.94 36.75 18.41
CA PHE A 130 -46.67 37.45 18.40
C PHE A 130 -46.59 38.44 17.23
N SER A 131 -45.65 39.39 17.27
CA SER A 131 -45.41 40.35 16.19
C SER A 131 -45.08 39.69 14.86
N ASP A 132 -44.39 38.55 14.93
CA ASP A 132 -43.93 37.68 13.84
C ASP A 132 -43.54 36.33 14.46
N GLU A 133 -43.25 35.34 13.63
CA GLU A 133 -42.91 33.97 14.00
C GLU A 133 -41.45 33.77 14.44
N ASP A 134 -40.54 34.73 14.20
CA ASP A 134 -39.11 34.54 14.36
C ASP A 134 -38.67 34.52 15.83
N VAL A 135 -37.64 33.72 16.10
CA VAL A 135 -36.99 33.57 17.41
C VAL A 135 -36.46 34.92 17.90
N ALA A 136 -36.97 35.34 19.05
CA ALA A 136 -36.49 36.51 19.78
C ALA A 136 -37.03 36.49 21.21
N THR A 137 -36.33 37.19 22.09
CA THR A 137 -36.77 37.44 23.47
C THR A 137 -37.63 38.70 23.54
N GLY A 138 -38.64 38.71 24.40
CA GLY A 138 -39.45 39.88 24.70
C GLY A 138 -40.32 40.34 23.53
N LYS A 139 -40.76 39.42 22.66
CA LYS A 139 -41.62 39.74 21.52
C LYS A 139 -42.98 40.22 21.99
N THR A 140 -43.47 41.28 21.36
CA THR A 140 -44.81 41.81 21.62
C THR A 140 -45.87 40.79 21.24
N VAL A 141 -46.81 40.53 22.15
CA VAL A 141 -48.00 39.73 21.92
C VAL A 141 -49.22 40.64 22.01
N THR A 142 -50.10 40.54 21.01
CA THR A 142 -51.34 41.30 20.93
C THR A 142 -52.54 40.36 21.03
N LEU A 143 -53.53 40.72 21.85
CA LEU A 143 -54.80 39.99 21.96
C LEU A 143 -55.90 40.80 21.29
N THR A 144 -56.44 40.27 20.19
CA THR A 144 -57.53 40.92 19.43
C THR A 144 -58.84 40.14 19.57
N GLY A 145 -59.97 40.85 19.51
CA GLY A 145 -61.31 40.23 19.59
C GLY A 145 -61.69 39.69 20.98
N ALA A 146 -61.04 40.16 22.04
CA ALA A 146 -61.47 39.88 23.41
C ALA A 146 -62.74 40.67 23.75
N THR A 147 -63.58 40.13 24.62
CA THR A 147 -64.88 40.71 25.00
C THR A 147 -65.11 40.61 26.51
N LEU A 148 -65.98 41.48 27.02
CA LEU A 148 -66.44 41.41 28.41
C LEU A 148 -67.54 40.35 28.55
N SER A 149 -67.51 39.61 29.65
CA SER A 149 -68.52 38.62 30.02
C SER A 149 -68.76 38.66 31.53
N GLY A 150 -69.86 38.06 31.99
CA GLY A 150 -70.31 38.12 33.39
C GLY A 150 -71.66 38.82 33.52
N ALA A 151 -72.23 38.81 34.73
CA ALA A 151 -73.58 39.31 34.98
C ALA A 151 -73.68 40.82 34.73
N ASP A 152 -72.65 41.57 35.11
CA ASP A 152 -72.66 43.03 35.10
C ASP A 152 -71.94 43.61 33.87
N ALA A 153 -71.53 42.77 32.91
CA ALA A 153 -70.72 43.19 31.76
C ALA A 153 -71.42 44.24 30.87
N GLY A 154 -72.76 44.29 30.88
CA GLY A 154 -73.54 45.31 30.16
C GLY A 154 -73.32 46.74 30.69
N ASN A 155 -72.82 46.89 31.92
CA ASN A 155 -72.57 48.18 32.54
C ASN A 155 -71.22 48.80 32.15
N TYR A 156 -70.44 48.10 31.33
CA TYR A 156 -69.06 48.45 30.99
C TYR A 156 -68.83 48.41 29.48
N SER A 157 -67.86 49.18 29.02
CA SER A 157 -67.30 49.06 27.67
C SER A 157 -65.81 48.74 27.74
N LEU A 158 -65.32 47.89 26.84
CA LEU A 158 -63.89 47.58 26.76
C LEU A 158 -63.23 48.56 25.79
N GLY A 159 -62.47 49.52 26.33
CA GLY A 159 -61.78 50.53 25.52
C GLY A 159 -60.54 49.99 24.83
N SER A 160 -59.70 49.25 25.57
CA SER A 160 -58.48 48.63 25.02
C SER A 160 -58.04 47.42 25.82
N VAL A 161 -57.21 46.59 25.20
CA VAL A 161 -56.45 45.52 25.87
C VAL A 161 -54.97 45.82 25.68
N ALA A 162 -54.23 45.93 26.78
CA ALA A 162 -52.79 46.18 26.75
C ALA A 162 -52.06 45.00 26.09
N THR A 163 -51.00 45.28 25.33
CA THR A 163 -50.08 44.25 24.83
C THR A 163 -49.23 43.69 25.98
N THR A 164 -48.67 42.51 25.76
CA THR A 164 -47.70 41.90 26.68
C THR A 164 -46.48 41.41 25.91
N THR A 165 -45.52 40.78 26.57
CA THR A 165 -44.35 40.20 25.91
C THR A 165 -44.14 38.75 26.30
N ALA A 166 -43.65 37.94 25.37
CA ALA A 166 -43.21 36.56 25.60
C ALA A 166 -42.04 36.22 24.64
N ASP A 167 -41.34 35.13 24.91
CA ASP A 167 -40.18 34.69 24.13
C ASP A 167 -40.57 33.60 23.13
N ILE A 168 -39.96 33.63 21.94
CA ILE A 168 -39.88 32.47 21.04
C ILE A 168 -38.43 31.98 21.10
N THR A 169 -38.25 30.72 21.50
CA THR A 169 -36.94 30.06 21.59
C THR A 169 -36.68 29.18 20.37
N ALA A 170 -35.41 29.03 19.99
CA ALA A 170 -35.03 28.27 18.80
C ALA A 170 -35.40 26.79 18.88
N LEU A 171 -35.83 26.23 17.76
CA LEU A 171 -36.09 24.79 17.63
C LEU A 171 -34.76 24.05 17.46
N GLU A 172 -34.48 23.10 18.35
CA GLU A 172 -33.29 22.26 18.26
C GLU A 172 -33.45 21.20 17.15
N ILE A 173 -32.46 21.16 16.23
CA ILE A 173 -32.41 20.22 15.10
C ILE A 173 -31.08 19.48 15.05
N THR A 174 -31.03 18.40 14.26
CA THR A 174 -29.81 17.58 14.10
C THR A 174 -29.29 17.59 12.67
N GLY A 175 -27.97 17.55 12.53
CA GLY A 175 -27.27 17.43 11.27
C GLY A 175 -26.84 16.00 10.96
N ASN A 176 -26.74 15.70 9.67
CA ASN A 176 -26.16 14.46 9.18
C ASN A 176 -25.22 14.78 8.01
N PHE A 177 -24.26 13.90 7.75
CA PHE A 177 -23.37 14.03 6.62
C PHE A 177 -22.92 12.66 6.12
N THR A 178 -22.38 12.63 4.91
CA THR A 178 -21.68 11.47 4.35
C THR A 178 -20.23 11.84 4.08
N ALA A 179 -19.33 10.86 4.16
CA ALA A 179 -17.91 11.03 3.89
C ALA A 179 -17.50 10.14 2.71
N ASP A 180 -16.50 10.61 1.96
CA ASP A 180 -15.91 9.84 0.86
C ASP A 180 -14.87 8.84 1.39
N ASN A 181 -14.73 7.72 0.69
CA ASN A 181 -13.64 6.77 0.91
C ASN A 181 -12.33 7.39 0.43
N LYS A 182 -11.19 6.98 0.98
CA LYS A 182 -9.88 7.45 0.53
C LYS A 182 -8.83 6.34 0.45
N VAL A 183 -7.80 6.57 -0.34
CA VAL A 183 -6.55 5.80 -0.26
C VAL A 183 -5.71 6.38 0.86
N TYR A 184 -4.98 5.52 1.57
CA TYR A 184 -4.05 5.92 2.61
C TYR A 184 -3.06 6.99 2.12
N ASP A 185 -2.99 8.09 2.86
CA ASP A 185 -2.16 9.27 2.55
C ASP A 185 -1.42 9.81 3.79
N GLY A 186 -1.35 9.01 4.86
CA GLY A 186 -0.67 9.36 6.11
C GLY A 186 -1.40 10.40 6.98
N ASN A 187 -2.68 10.68 6.74
CA ASN A 187 -3.46 11.54 7.62
C ASN A 187 -4.93 11.10 7.76
N ASN A 188 -5.57 11.54 8.84
CA ASN A 188 -6.95 11.21 9.17
C ASN A 188 -7.99 12.21 8.61
N SER A 189 -7.62 13.12 7.69
CA SER A 189 -8.58 14.06 7.11
C SER A 189 -9.57 13.33 6.20
N ALA A 190 -10.85 13.67 6.33
CA ALA A 190 -11.94 13.12 5.52
C ALA A 190 -12.59 14.22 4.67
N THR A 191 -13.13 13.82 3.51
CA THR A 191 -13.88 14.72 2.62
C THR A 191 -15.37 14.49 2.84
N VAL A 192 -16.10 15.57 3.15
CA VAL A 192 -17.58 15.52 3.27
C VAL A 192 -18.20 15.54 1.87
N LEU A 193 -19.04 14.55 1.57
CA LEU A 193 -19.71 14.41 0.29
C LEU A 193 -21.08 15.09 0.28
N THR A 194 -21.91 14.84 1.29
CA THR A 194 -23.24 15.47 1.44
C THR A 194 -23.49 15.90 2.87
N ARG A 195 -24.42 16.84 3.04
CA ARG A 195 -24.93 17.32 4.34
C ARG A 195 -26.44 17.40 4.28
N THR A 196 -27.11 17.01 5.36
CA THR A 196 -28.56 17.11 5.51
C THR A 196 -28.93 17.52 6.93
N LEU A 197 -30.14 18.04 7.11
CA LEU A 197 -30.70 18.39 8.42
C LEU A 197 -31.96 17.57 8.66
N ASN A 198 -32.24 17.26 9.92
CA ASN A 198 -33.48 16.65 10.36
C ASN A 198 -34.17 17.59 11.36
N GLY A 199 -35.47 17.85 11.16
CA GLY A 199 -36.29 18.72 12.01
C GLY A 199 -36.52 20.14 11.48
N VAL A 200 -36.03 20.48 10.28
CA VAL A 200 -36.38 21.76 9.62
C VAL A 200 -37.86 21.74 9.23
N ILE A 201 -38.60 22.78 9.60
CA ILE A 201 -40.00 22.97 9.27
C ILE A 201 -40.09 23.52 7.84
N SER A 202 -40.90 22.89 6.97
CA SER A 202 -41.11 23.41 5.62
C SER A 202 -42.02 24.65 5.68
N PRO A 203 -41.71 25.74 4.95
CA PRO A 203 -40.77 25.87 3.83
C PRO A 203 -39.38 26.46 4.16
N ASP A 204 -38.96 26.50 5.41
CA ASP A 204 -37.77 27.23 5.87
C ASP A 204 -36.50 26.84 5.11
N ALA A 205 -35.71 27.85 4.77
CA ALA A 205 -34.43 27.74 4.10
C ALA A 205 -33.28 27.67 5.13
N VAL A 206 -33.00 26.45 5.58
CA VAL A 206 -31.90 26.15 6.51
C VAL A 206 -30.99 25.06 5.93
N THR A 207 -29.69 25.26 6.05
CA THR A 207 -28.64 24.36 5.53
C THR A 207 -27.55 24.14 6.56
N LEU A 208 -26.95 22.95 6.54
CA LEU A 208 -25.75 22.64 7.33
C LEU A 208 -24.51 22.96 6.50
N THR A 209 -23.59 23.75 7.03
CA THR A 209 -22.40 24.21 6.31
C THR A 209 -21.13 24.14 7.19
N GLY A 210 -19.97 24.30 6.56
CA GLY A 210 -18.68 24.32 7.27
C GLY A 210 -18.27 22.98 7.90
N GLY A 211 -17.43 23.10 8.92
CA GLY A 211 -16.86 22.01 9.71
C GLY A 211 -15.65 21.30 9.09
N THR A 212 -14.94 20.55 9.94
CA THR A 212 -13.80 19.69 9.59
C THR A 212 -14.18 18.24 9.86
N ALA A 213 -14.07 17.40 8.84
CA ALA A 213 -14.32 15.97 8.93
C ALA A 213 -13.01 15.18 9.10
N THR A 214 -12.99 14.25 10.04
CA THR A 214 -11.84 13.38 10.30
C THR A 214 -12.27 11.94 10.55
N PHE A 215 -11.50 10.99 10.02
CA PHE A 215 -11.54 9.60 10.43
C PHE A 215 -11.10 9.46 11.90
N SER A 216 -11.42 8.34 12.55
CA SER A 216 -10.99 8.05 13.93
C SER A 216 -9.47 8.07 14.10
N ASP A 217 -8.76 7.66 13.05
CA ASP A 217 -7.31 7.56 12.90
C ASP A 217 -7.00 7.40 11.40
N GLU A 218 -5.72 7.46 11.03
CA GLU A 218 -5.23 7.40 9.66
C GLU A 218 -5.12 5.98 9.07
N ASP A 219 -5.21 4.93 9.87
CA ASP A 219 -4.89 3.56 9.45
C ASP A 219 -5.95 2.96 8.52
N VAL A 220 -5.49 2.11 7.60
CA VAL A 220 -6.34 1.36 6.66
C VAL A 220 -7.32 0.46 7.39
N ALA A 221 -8.60 0.70 7.16
CA ALA A 221 -9.70 -0.14 7.63
C ALA A 221 -10.98 0.20 6.87
N THR A 222 -11.92 -0.76 6.86
CA THR A 222 -13.27 -0.56 6.35
C THR A 222 -14.20 -0.05 7.44
N GLY A 223 -15.17 0.79 7.10
CA GLY A 223 -16.22 1.25 8.01
C GLY A 223 -15.72 2.13 9.15
N LYS A 224 -14.63 2.88 8.94
CA LYS A 224 -14.07 3.76 9.96
C LYS A 224 -15.03 4.90 10.27
N THR A 225 -15.20 5.20 11.54
CA THR A 225 -16.02 6.33 11.99
C THR A 225 -15.41 7.64 11.50
N VAL A 226 -16.25 8.48 10.89
CA VAL A 226 -15.92 9.85 10.52
C VAL A 226 -16.77 10.80 11.37
N THR A 227 -16.12 11.80 11.95
CA THR A 227 -16.77 12.85 12.76
C THR A 227 -16.65 14.19 12.06
N LEU A 228 -17.73 14.97 12.02
CA LEU A 228 -17.74 16.34 11.52
C LEU A 228 -17.88 17.30 12.71
N THR A 229 -16.84 18.10 12.95
CA THR A 229 -16.83 19.09 14.04
C THR A 229 -16.84 20.52 13.49
N GLY A 230 -17.43 21.46 14.22
CA GLY A 230 -17.47 22.88 13.83
C GLY A 230 -18.41 23.20 12.66
N ALA A 231 -19.38 22.32 12.35
CA ALA A 231 -20.44 22.64 11.40
C ALA A 231 -21.46 23.61 12.00
N THR A 232 -22.08 24.43 11.17
CA THR A 232 -23.03 25.47 11.57
C THR A 232 -24.26 25.51 10.66
N LEU A 233 -25.36 26.06 11.17
CA LEU A 233 -26.55 26.36 10.36
C LEU A 233 -26.33 27.64 9.55
N SER A 234 -26.87 27.67 8.33
CA SER A 234 -26.87 28.83 7.45
C SER A 234 -28.16 28.86 6.61
N GLY A 235 -28.48 29.99 6.01
CA GLY A 235 -29.75 30.23 5.31
C GLY A 235 -30.55 31.37 5.93
N ALA A 236 -31.65 31.74 5.29
CA ALA A 236 -32.45 32.91 5.71
C ALA A 236 -33.10 32.68 7.08
N ASP A 237 -33.56 31.46 7.34
CA ASP A 237 -34.35 31.11 8.53
C ASP A 237 -33.49 30.45 9.62
N ALA A 238 -32.16 30.38 9.43
CA ALA A 238 -31.25 29.66 10.34
C ALA A 238 -31.26 30.22 11.78
N GLY A 239 -31.63 31.49 11.97
CA GLY A 239 -31.76 32.11 13.29
C GLY A 239 -32.88 31.51 14.14
N ASN A 240 -33.84 30.81 13.51
CA ASN A 240 -34.97 30.20 14.19
C ASN A 240 -34.66 28.80 14.77
N TYR A 241 -33.44 28.32 14.55
CA TYR A 241 -33.01 26.97 14.88
C TYR A 241 -31.70 26.95 15.66
N SER A 242 -31.51 25.89 16.44
CA SER A 242 -30.23 25.58 17.07
C SER A 242 -29.75 24.20 16.60
N LEU A 243 -28.44 24.06 16.36
CA LEU A 243 -27.86 22.76 16.00
C LEU A 243 -27.45 22.02 17.27
N GLY A 244 -28.23 21.00 17.65
CA GLY A 244 -27.96 20.21 18.84
C GLY A 244 -26.79 19.24 18.67
N SER A 245 -26.75 18.53 17.54
CA SER A 245 -25.68 17.58 17.22
C SER A 245 -25.57 17.32 15.72
N VAL A 246 -24.42 16.78 15.32
CA VAL A 246 -24.20 16.21 13.99
C VAL A 246 -23.85 14.74 14.17
N ALA A 247 -24.64 13.85 13.56
CA ALA A 247 -24.40 12.40 13.63
C ALA A 247 -23.06 12.04 12.95
N THR A 248 -22.36 11.04 13.48
CA THR A 248 -21.20 10.46 12.81
C THR A 248 -21.63 9.62 11.60
N THR A 249 -20.69 9.36 10.71
CA THR A 249 -20.87 8.45 9.57
C THR A 249 -19.69 7.50 9.46
N THR A 250 -19.65 6.65 8.44
CA THR A 250 -18.53 5.74 8.20
C THR A 250 -18.02 5.83 6.76
N ALA A 251 -16.72 5.68 6.58
CA ALA A 251 -16.07 5.55 5.27
C ALA A 251 -14.84 4.63 5.38
N ASP A 252 -14.32 4.18 4.25
CA ASP A 252 -13.17 3.28 4.17
C ASP A 252 -11.88 4.05 3.88
N ILE A 253 -10.78 3.60 4.50
CA ILE A 253 -9.41 3.92 4.06
C ILE A 253 -8.82 2.64 3.44
N THR A 254 -8.47 2.69 2.15
CA THR A 254 -7.86 1.56 1.43
C THR A 254 -6.34 1.70 1.38
N ALA A 255 -5.63 0.57 1.38
CA ALA A 255 -4.17 0.55 1.35
C ALA A 255 -3.57 1.28 0.13
N LEU A 256 -2.47 1.98 0.36
CA LEU A 256 -1.68 2.58 -0.70
C LEU A 256 -0.82 1.50 -1.39
N GLU A 257 -0.95 1.36 -2.69
CA GLU A 257 -0.11 0.44 -3.47
C GLU A 257 1.32 1.00 -3.63
N ILE A 258 2.31 0.19 -3.29
CA ILE A 258 3.74 0.52 -3.38
C ILE A 258 4.52 -0.57 -4.12
N THR A 259 5.76 -0.26 -4.50
CA THR A 259 6.64 -1.17 -5.25
C THR A 259 7.92 -1.49 -4.50
N GLY A 260 8.40 -2.72 -4.65
CA GLY A 260 9.65 -3.20 -4.09
C GLY A 260 10.78 -3.24 -5.11
N ASN A 261 12.01 -3.07 -4.62
CA ASN A 261 13.23 -3.27 -5.38
C ASN A 261 14.22 -4.08 -4.56
N PHE A 262 15.15 -4.75 -5.22
CA PHE A 262 16.23 -5.48 -4.56
C PHE A 262 17.49 -5.50 -5.43
N THR A 263 18.61 -5.81 -4.79
CA THR A 263 19.88 -6.11 -5.49
C THR A 263 20.28 -7.55 -5.22
N ALA A 264 20.95 -8.17 -6.18
CA ALA A 264 21.44 -9.54 -6.07
C ALA A 264 22.97 -9.55 -6.14
N ASP A 265 23.59 -10.51 -5.45
CA ASP A 265 25.03 -10.71 -5.51
C ASP A 265 25.43 -11.48 -6.77
N ASN A 266 26.63 -11.19 -7.28
CA ASN A 266 27.27 -12.01 -8.29
C ASN A 266 27.70 -13.34 -7.66
N LYS A 267 27.74 -14.42 -8.44
CA LYS A 267 28.24 -15.72 -7.95
C LYS A 267 29.19 -16.38 -8.93
N VAL A 268 30.01 -17.29 -8.42
CA VAL A 268 30.72 -18.27 -9.25
C VAL A 268 29.76 -19.42 -9.53
N TYR A 269 29.88 -20.01 -10.71
CA TYR A 269 29.10 -21.18 -11.11
C TYR A 269 29.21 -22.31 -10.07
N ASP A 270 28.05 -22.80 -9.64
CA ASP A 270 27.91 -23.83 -8.60
C ASP A 270 26.83 -24.89 -8.96
N GLY A 271 26.39 -24.91 -10.23
CA GLY A 271 25.38 -25.84 -10.74
C GLY A 271 23.95 -25.55 -10.31
N ASN A 272 23.63 -24.36 -9.78
CA ASN A 272 22.24 -23.96 -9.50
C ASN A 272 21.96 -22.48 -9.78
N ASN A 273 20.67 -22.17 -9.97
CA ASN A 273 20.20 -20.82 -10.27
C ASN A 273 19.82 -20.00 -9.02
N SER A 274 20.15 -20.45 -7.80
CA SER A 274 19.85 -19.68 -6.59
C SER A 274 20.69 -18.41 -6.53
N ALA A 275 20.05 -17.29 -6.19
CA ALA A 275 20.68 -15.99 -6.02
C ALA A 275 20.62 -15.52 -4.56
N THR A 276 21.62 -14.74 -4.15
CA THR A 276 21.66 -14.11 -2.83
C THR A 276 21.17 -12.66 -2.95
N VAL A 277 20.17 -12.28 -2.16
CA VAL A 277 19.70 -10.88 -2.09
C VAL A 277 20.63 -10.07 -1.18
N LEU A 278 21.18 -8.96 -1.69
CA LEU A 278 22.05 -8.06 -0.94
C LEU A 278 21.26 -6.97 -0.21
N THR A 279 20.43 -6.23 -0.94
CA THR A 279 19.61 -5.15 -0.37
C THR A 279 18.17 -5.24 -0.86
N ARG A 280 17.26 -4.65 -0.08
CA ARG A 280 15.85 -4.49 -0.40
C ARG A 280 15.46 -3.04 -0.13
N THR A 281 14.67 -2.44 -1.00
CA THR A 281 14.14 -1.10 -0.83
C THR A 281 12.69 -1.04 -1.29
N LEU A 282 11.96 -0.04 -0.81
CA LEU A 282 10.58 0.24 -1.20
C LEU A 282 10.51 1.62 -1.86
N ASN A 283 9.59 1.77 -2.80
CA ASN A 283 9.24 3.05 -3.41
C ASN A 283 7.74 3.33 -3.19
N GLY A 284 7.43 4.53 -2.69
CA GLY A 284 6.07 4.99 -2.39
C GLY A 284 5.68 4.96 -0.91
N VAL A 285 6.58 4.59 0.00
CA VAL A 285 6.34 4.71 1.45
C VAL A 285 6.29 6.19 1.85
N ILE A 286 5.25 6.58 2.56
CA ILE A 286 5.05 7.95 3.07
C ILE A 286 5.86 8.10 4.36
N SER A 287 6.72 9.12 4.43
CA SER A 287 7.45 9.41 5.67
C SER A 287 6.51 9.96 6.74
N PRO A 288 6.57 9.50 8.00
CA PRO A 288 7.66 8.73 8.63
C PRO A 288 7.43 7.22 8.77
N ASP A 289 6.52 6.62 8.00
CA ASP A 289 6.06 5.25 8.19
C ASP A 289 7.20 4.22 8.17
N ALA A 290 7.14 3.28 9.11
CA ALA A 290 8.07 2.18 9.26
C ALA A 290 7.59 0.95 8.48
N VAL A 291 7.93 0.91 7.19
CA VAL A 291 7.63 -0.21 6.28
C VAL A 291 8.91 -0.73 5.63
N THR A 292 9.03 -2.05 5.56
CA THR A 292 10.21 -2.76 5.01
C THR A 292 9.77 -3.91 4.10
N LEU A 293 10.58 -4.20 3.09
CA LEU A 293 10.41 -5.38 2.25
C LEU A 293 11.25 -6.53 2.82
N THR A 294 10.63 -7.67 3.11
CA THR A 294 11.30 -8.84 3.70
C THR A 294 10.93 -10.14 2.99
N GLY A 295 11.67 -11.21 3.32
CA GLY A 295 11.44 -12.54 2.77
C GLY A 295 11.76 -12.68 1.28
N GLY A 296 11.11 -13.65 0.67
CA GLY A 296 11.21 -14.04 -0.73
C GLY A 296 12.39 -14.95 -1.09
N THR A 297 12.29 -15.61 -2.24
CA THR A 297 13.33 -16.45 -2.87
C THR A 297 13.81 -15.77 -4.15
N ALA A 298 15.13 -15.58 -4.27
CA ALA A 298 15.74 -14.98 -5.45
C ALA A 298 16.40 -16.05 -6.33
N THR A 299 16.14 -15.99 -7.64
CA THR A 299 16.71 -16.91 -8.62
C THR A 299 17.16 -16.17 -9.87
N PHE A 300 18.30 -16.58 -10.42
CA PHE A 300 18.71 -16.26 -11.79
C PHE A 300 17.73 -16.89 -12.80
N SER A 301 17.73 -16.40 -14.04
CA SER A 301 16.93 -16.97 -15.14
C SER A 301 17.22 -18.45 -15.38
N ASP A 302 18.47 -18.84 -15.18
CA ASP A 302 19.05 -20.17 -15.33
C ASP A 302 20.43 -20.19 -14.64
N GLU A 303 21.05 -21.35 -14.52
CA GLU A 303 22.32 -21.58 -13.83
C GLU A 303 23.58 -21.22 -14.65
N ASP A 304 23.46 -20.97 -15.96
CA ASP A 304 24.63 -20.85 -16.85
C ASP A 304 25.38 -19.52 -16.70
N VAL A 305 26.69 -19.57 -16.91
CA VAL A 305 27.62 -18.42 -16.88
C VAL A 305 27.21 -17.38 -17.92
N ALA A 306 26.90 -16.18 -17.44
CA ALA A 306 26.65 -15.01 -18.27
C ALA A 306 26.73 -13.75 -17.40
N THR A 307 26.96 -12.62 -18.05
CA THR A 307 26.86 -11.30 -17.42
C THR A 307 25.44 -10.74 -17.54
N GLY A 308 25.03 -9.93 -16.56
CA GLY A 308 23.75 -9.23 -16.57
C GLY A 308 22.53 -10.15 -16.55
N LYS A 309 22.63 -11.35 -15.98
CA LYS A 309 21.51 -12.28 -15.91
C LYS A 309 20.39 -11.71 -15.05
N THR A 310 19.15 -11.83 -15.52
CA THR A 310 17.98 -11.40 -14.77
C THR A 310 17.83 -12.23 -13.50
N VAL A 311 17.64 -11.55 -12.37
CA VAL A 311 17.29 -12.15 -11.08
C VAL A 311 15.88 -11.70 -10.71
N THR A 312 15.05 -12.67 -10.35
CA THR A 312 13.67 -12.44 -9.89
C THR A 312 13.55 -12.77 -8.42
N LEU A 313 12.88 -11.92 -7.64
CA LEU A 313 12.54 -12.16 -6.25
C LEU A 313 11.04 -12.44 -6.13
N THR A 314 10.68 -13.66 -5.71
CA THR A 314 9.27 -14.06 -5.55
C THR A 314 8.94 -14.31 -4.08
N GLY A 315 7.70 -14.04 -3.66
CA GLY A 315 7.23 -14.28 -2.29
C GLY A 315 7.78 -13.30 -1.24
N ALA A 316 8.23 -12.12 -1.66
CA ALA A 316 8.55 -11.04 -0.73
C ALA A 316 7.27 -10.38 -0.19
N THR A 317 7.32 -9.87 1.04
CA THR A 317 6.18 -9.27 1.74
C THR A 317 6.57 -7.96 2.43
N LEU A 318 5.57 -7.12 2.73
CA LEU A 318 5.76 -5.94 3.57
C LEU A 318 5.78 -6.34 5.05
N SER A 319 6.62 -5.68 5.83
CA SER A 319 6.70 -5.83 7.29
C SER A 319 7.04 -4.50 7.96
N GLY A 320 6.73 -4.37 9.24
CA GLY A 320 6.90 -3.13 10.00
C GLY A 320 5.59 -2.73 10.70
N ALA A 321 5.63 -1.68 11.50
CA ALA A 321 4.47 -1.24 12.27
C ALA A 321 3.33 -0.76 11.35
N ASP A 322 3.69 -0.05 10.29
CA ASP A 322 2.72 0.61 9.40
C ASP A 322 2.44 -0.20 8.13
N ALA A 323 2.95 -1.43 8.03
CA ALA A 323 2.84 -2.26 6.82
C ALA A 323 1.37 -2.58 6.44
N GLY A 324 0.45 -2.56 7.40
CA GLY A 324 -0.98 -2.74 7.16
C GLY A 324 -1.61 -1.62 6.32
N ASN A 325 -0.97 -0.46 6.25
CA ASN A 325 -1.45 0.70 5.50
C ASN A 325 -1.11 0.66 4.00
N TYR A 326 -0.37 -0.37 3.58
CA TYR A 326 0.18 -0.50 2.24
C TYR A 326 -0.12 -1.86 1.63
N SER A 327 -0.12 -1.90 0.29
CA SER A 327 -0.15 -3.14 -0.48
C SER A 327 1.08 -3.21 -1.39
N LEU A 328 1.68 -4.38 -1.52
CA LEU A 328 2.81 -4.59 -2.42
C LEU A 328 2.29 -4.99 -3.80
N GLY A 329 2.32 -4.07 -4.75
CA GLY A 329 1.85 -4.33 -6.11
C GLY A 329 2.82 -5.19 -6.91
N SER A 330 4.11 -4.86 -6.87
CA SER A 330 5.16 -5.62 -7.56
C SER A 330 6.54 -5.45 -6.94
N VAL A 331 7.45 -6.37 -7.27
CA VAL A 331 8.89 -6.25 -6.99
C VAL A 331 9.63 -6.28 -8.33
N ALA A 332 10.41 -5.24 -8.61
CA ALA A 332 11.19 -5.15 -9.83
C ALA A 332 12.29 -6.23 -9.88
N THR A 333 12.53 -6.80 -11.06
CA THR A 333 13.69 -7.67 -11.30
C THR A 333 14.99 -6.86 -11.26
N THR A 334 16.10 -7.53 -10.97
CA THR A 334 17.45 -6.94 -11.04
C THR A 334 18.36 -7.80 -11.91
N THR A 335 19.63 -7.45 -12.01
CA THR A 335 20.63 -8.24 -12.76
C THR A 335 21.87 -8.52 -11.92
N ALA A 336 22.46 -9.70 -12.08
CA ALA A 336 23.75 -10.07 -11.52
C ALA A 336 24.49 -11.03 -12.47
N ASP A 337 25.78 -11.23 -12.24
CA ASP A 337 26.65 -12.08 -13.06
C ASP A 337 26.83 -13.46 -12.42
N ILE A 338 26.87 -14.50 -13.27
CA ILE A 338 27.44 -15.80 -12.92
C ILE A 338 28.78 -15.92 -13.64
N THR A 339 29.87 -16.04 -12.89
CA THR A 339 31.23 -16.19 -13.44
C THR A 339 31.64 -17.67 -13.50
N ALA A 340 32.49 -18.00 -14.47
CA ALA A 340 32.93 -19.38 -14.68
C ALA A 340 33.69 -19.95 -13.49
N LEU A 341 33.41 -21.21 -13.16
CA LEU A 341 34.17 -21.94 -12.15
C LEU A 341 35.54 -22.34 -12.73
N GLU A 342 36.61 -21.92 -12.07
CA GLU A 342 37.97 -22.31 -12.47
C GLU A 342 38.24 -23.77 -12.11
N ILE A 343 38.66 -24.56 -13.10
CA ILE A 343 39.00 -25.98 -12.96
C ILE A 343 40.40 -26.29 -13.51
N THR A 344 40.91 -27.47 -13.17
CA THR A 344 42.26 -27.90 -13.58
C THR A 344 42.22 -29.17 -14.43
N GLY A 345 43.12 -29.23 -15.41
CA GLY A 345 43.29 -30.38 -16.30
C GLY A 345 44.48 -31.26 -15.90
N ASN A 346 44.37 -32.55 -16.21
CA ASN A 346 45.44 -33.52 -16.06
C ASN A 346 45.51 -34.40 -17.31
N PHE A 347 46.70 -34.93 -17.61
CA PHE A 347 46.87 -35.87 -18.71
C PHE A 347 47.95 -36.91 -18.41
N ARG A 348 47.94 -38.00 -19.19
CA ARG A 348 49.03 -39.00 -19.21
C ARG A 348 49.64 -39.01 -20.59
N ALA A 349 50.96 -39.07 -20.67
CA ALA A 349 51.71 -39.22 -21.91
C ALA A 349 52.15 -40.66 -22.09
N ASP A 350 52.29 -41.09 -23.33
CA ASP A 350 52.85 -42.39 -23.68
C ASP A 350 54.38 -42.36 -23.68
N ASN A 351 54.98 -43.50 -23.35
CA ASN A 351 56.41 -43.70 -23.56
C ASN A 351 56.67 -43.80 -25.07
N LYS A 352 57.86 -43.37 -25.53
CA LYS A 352 58.25 -43.52 -26.94
C LYS A 352 59.65 -44.09 -27.10
N VAL A 353 59.91 -44.67 -28.26
CA VAL A 353 61.27 -44.96 -28.71
C VAL A 353 61.84 -43.68 -29.34
N TYR A 354 63.13 -43.47 -29.17
CA TYR A 354 63.85 -42.33 -29.76
C TYR A 354 63.62 -42.26 -31.28
N ASP A 355 63.18 -41.09 -31.74
CA ASP A 355 62.83 -40.81 -33.13
C ASP A 355 63.37 -39.44 -33.62
N GLY A 356 64.28 -38.83 -32.84
CA GLY A 356 64.88 -37.53 -33.15
C GLY A 356 63.97 -36.32 -32.92
N ASN A 357 62.82 -36.46 -32.25
CA ASN A 357 61.97 -35.32 -31.88
C ASN A 357 61.38 -35.43 -30.46
N ASN A 358 60.97 -34.29 -29.91
CA ASN A 358 60.39 -34.17 -28.58
C ASN A 358 58.85 -34.28 -28.55
N SER A 359 58.19 -34.68 -29.63
CA SER A 359 56.73 -34.84 -29.64
C SER A 359 56.30 -36.01 -28.75
N ALA A 360 55.26 -35.81 -27.95
CA ALA A 360 54.68 -36.80 -27.08
C ALA A 360 53.24 -37.13 -27.49
N THR A 361 52.83 -38.38 -27.27
CA THR A 361 51.44 -38.83 -27.49
C THR A 361 50.67 -38.77 -26.18
N VAL A 362 49.48 -38.16 -26.19
CA VAL A 362 48.59 -38.13 -25.01
C VAL A 362 47.72 -39.38 -24.97
N LEU A 363 47.78 -40.14 -23.87
CA LEU A 363 46.97 -41.35 -23.64
C LEU A 363 45.59 -41.02 -23.09
N THR A 364 45.54 -40.25 -22.00
CA THR A 364 44.29 -39.93 -21.29
C THR A 364 44.27 -38.48 -20.86
N ARG A 365 43.07 -37.91 -20.75
CA ARG A 365 42.83 -36.58 -20.20
C ARG A 365 41.77 -36.68 -19.11
N THR A 366 41.94 -35.94 -18.03
CA THR A 366 40.95 -35.84 -16.95
C THR A 366 40.85 -34.40 -16.47
N LEU A 367 39.72 -34.06 -15.87
CA LEU A 367 39.47 -32.76 -15.25
C LEU A 367 39.25 -32.95 -13.74
N ASN A 368 39.63 -31.94 -12.97
CA ASN A 368 39.33 -31.86 -11.54
C ASN A 368 38.56 -30.56 -11.26
N GLY A 369 37.44 -30.68 -10.52
CA GLY A 369 36.56 -29.56 -10.17
C GLY A 369 35.27 -29.45 -11.01
N VAL A 370 35.01 -30.38 -11.94
CA VAL A 370 33.72 -30.45 -12.65
C VAL A 370 32.62 -30.87 -11.67
N ILE A 371 31.53 -30.12 -11.62
CA ILE A 371 30.35 -30.40 -10.81
C ILE A 371 29.51 -31.47 -11.53
N SER A 372 29.12 -32.53 -10.83
CA SER A 372 28.22 -33.54 -11.40
C SER A 372 26.80 -32.98 -11.46
N PRO A 373 26.06 -33.12 -12.59
CA PRO A 373 26.29 -34.07 -13.70
C PRO A 373 26.92 -33.48 -14.97
N ASP A 374 27.59 -32.33 -14.90
CA ASP A 374 28.02 -31.56 -16.08
C ASP A 374 28.93 -32.34 -17.03
N ALA A 375 28.66 -32.19 -18.32
CA ALA A 375 29.39 -32.79 -19.42
C ALA A 375 30.51 -31.85 -19.90
N VAL A 376 31.66 -31.93 -19.21
CA VAL A 376 32.88 -31.17 -19.56
C VAL A 376 34.06 -32.12 -19.77
N THR A 377 34.83 -31.88 -20.84
CA THR A 377 35.98 -32.69 -21.23
C THR A 377 37.16 -31.80 -21.59
N LEU A 378 38.37 -32.27 -21.28
CA LEU A 378 39.62 -31.64 -21.74
C LEU A 378 39.98 -32.20 -23.11
N THR A 379 40.21 -31.33 -24.10
CA THR A 379 40.49 -31.73 -25.49
C THR A 379 41.62 -30.90 -26.09
N GLY A 380 42.11 -31.33 -27.26
CA GLY A 380 43.15 -30.62 -27.99
C GLY A 380 44.53 -30.63 -27.30
N GLY A 381 45.31 -29.61 -27.64
CA GLY A 381 46.67 -29.35 -27.17
C GLY A 381 47.77 -30.16 -27.84
N THR A 382 49.00 -29.64 -27.74
CA THR A 382 50.24 -30.27 -28.20
C THR A 382 51.05 -30.72 -26.99
N ALA A 383 51.38 -32.00 -26.92
CA ALA A 383 52.21 -32.56 -25.87
C ALA A 383 53.67 -32.70 -26.33
N THR A 384 54.60 -32.23 -25.51
CA THR A 384 56.04 -32.29 -25.80
C THR A 384 56.82 -32.72 -24.56
N PHE A 385 57.81 -33.58 -24.76
CA PHE A 385 58.88 -33.83 -23.79
C PHE A 385 59.72 -32.55 -23.60
N SER A 386 60.45 -32.47 -22.49
CA SER A 386 61.39 -31.37 -22.21
C SER A 386 62.43 -31.17 -23.33
N ASP A 387 62.84 -32.28 -23.95
CA ASP A 387 63.83 -32.40 -25.01
C ASP A 387 63.70 -33.81 -25.65
N GLU A 388 64.39 -34.06 -26.76
CA GLU A 388 64.36 -35.32 -27.53
C GLU A 388 65.23 -36.46 -26.95
N ASP A 389 66.03 -36.22 -25.91
CA ASP A 389 67.04 -37.18 -25.46
C ASP A 389 66.45 -38.37 -24.69
N VAL A 390 67.06 -39.55 -24.86
CA VAL A 390 66.73 -40.79 -24.14
C VAL A 390 66.90 -40.59 -22.63
N ALA A 391 65.80 -40.67 -21.89
CA ALA A 391 65.79 -40.64 -20.43
C ALA A 391 64.47 -41.21 -19.89
N THR A 392 64.49 -41.66 -18.64
CA THR A 392 63.29 -42.07 -17.90
C THR A 392 62.69 -40.90 -17.13
N GLY A 393 61.37 -40.84 -17.01
CA GLY A 393 60.65 -39.86 -16.20
C GLY A 393 60.76 -38.43 -16.72
N LYS A 394 60.92 -38.25 -18.03
CA LYS A 394 61.00 -36.92 -18.64
C LYS A 394 59.68 -36.18 -18.48
N THR A 395 59.76 -34.90 -18.12
CA THR A 395 58.59 -34.03 -18.05
C THR A 395 57.95 -33.88 -19.42
N VAL A 396 56.63 -34.06 -19.47
CA VAL A 396 55.80 -33.77 -20.63
C VAL A 396 54.84 -32.65 -20.27
N THR A 397 54.78 -31.64 -21.12
CA THR A 397 53.87 -30.49 -20.99
C THR A 397 52.83 -30.54 -22.09
N LEU A 398 51.56 -30.31 -21.75
CA LEU A 398 50.46 -30.17 -22.70
C LEU A 398 50.08 -28.69 -22.79
N THR A 399 50.32 -28.07 -23.95
CA THR A 399 49.99 -26.66 -24.19
C THR A 399 48.85 -26.52 -25.19
N GLY A 400 48.02 -25.50 -25.04
CA GLY A 400 46.88 -25.25 -25.95
C GLY A 400 45.71 -26.23 -25.83
N ALA A 401 45.58 -26.92 -24.70
CA ALA A 401 44.37 -27.70 -24.40
C ALA A 401 43.20 -26.77 -24.03
N THR A 402 41.97 -27.21 -24.34
CA THR A 402 40.74 -26.44 -24.10
C THR A 402 39.65 -27.32 -23.51
N LEU A 403 38.65 -26.70 -22.89
CA LEU A 403 37.43 -27.38 -22.45
C LEU A 403 36.46 -27.55 -23.63
N SER A 404 35.74 -28.67 -23.64
CA SER A 404 34.68 -28.97 -24.61
C SER A 404 33.58 -29.79 -23.95
N GLY A 405 32.40 -29.84 -24.57
CA GLY A 405 31.19 -30.43 -24.00
C GLY A 405 30.05 -29.42 -23.91
N ALA A 406 28.86 -29.87 -23.51
CA ALA A 406 27.67 -29.03 -23.46
C ALA A 406 27.81 -27.90 -22.42
N ASP A 407 28.42 -28.23 -21.28
CA ASP A 407 28.49 -27.33 -20.12
C ASP A 407 29.85 -26.60 -20.01
N ALA A 408 30.72 -26.76 -21.01
CA ALA A 408 32.08 -26.20 -20.97
C ALA A 408 32.12 -24.67 -20.83
N GLY A 409 31.06 -23.98 -21.27
CA GLY A 409 30.92 -22.53 -21.10
C GLY A 409 30.83 -22.08 -19.64
N ASN A 410 30.47 -22.99 -18.73
CA ASN A 410 30.31 -22.70 -17.31
C ASN A 410 31.64 -22.75 -16.52
N TYR A 411 32.73 -23.10 -17.20
CA TYR A 411 34.03 -23.37 -16.60
C TYR A 411 35.14 -22.61 -17.29
N SER A 412 36.20 -22.31 -16.53
CA SER A 412 37.46 -21.80 -17.08
C SER A 412 38.59 -22.78 -16.77
N LEU A 413 39.47 -23.03 -17.73
CA LEU A 413 40.63 -23.89 -17.53
C LEU A 413 41.78 -23.04 -16.99
N GLY A 414 42.04 -23.13 -15.68
CA GLY A 414 43.11 -22.38 -15.03
C GLY A 414 44.49 -22.90 -15.38
N SER A 415 44.69 -24.22 -15.30
CA SER A 415 45.97 -24.86 -15.64
C SER A 415 45.80 -26.32 -16.05
N VAL A 416 46.80 -26.85 -16.75
CA VAL A 416 46.96 -28.28 -17.02
C VAL A 416 48.26 -28.74 -16.37
N ALA A 417 48.17 -29.72 -15.47
CA ALA A 417 49.33 -30.28 -14.79
C ALA A 417 50.26 -30.98 -15.81
N THR A 418 51.57 -30.86 -15.60
CA THR A 418 52.57 -31.66 -16.33
C THR A 418 52.51 -33.12 -15.89
N THR A 419 53.02 -34.02 -16.73
CA THR A 419 53.16 -35.45 -16.42
C THR A 419 54.56 -35.93 -16.77
N THR A 420 54.86 -37.21 -16.59
CA THR A 420 56.15 -37.79 -16.99
C THR A 420 55.96 -39.02 -17.88
N ALA A 421 56.91 -39.23 -18.79
CA ALA A 421 57.01 -40.42 -19.64
C ALA A 421 58.48 -40.69 -20.02
N ASP A 422 58.76 -41.88 -20.53
CA ASP A 422 60.10 -42.32 -20.90
C ASP A 422 60.35 -42.19 -22.41
N ILE A 423 61.54 -41.74 -22.79
CA ILE A 423 62.10 -41.95 -24.13
C ILE A 423 63.13 -43.08 -24.02
N THR A 424 62.85 -44.23 -24.63
CA THR A 424 63.76 -45.37 -24.67
C THR A 424 64.66 -45.30 -25.90
N ALA A 425 65.87 -45.86 -25.79
CA ALA A 425 66.83 -45.88 -26.90
C ALA A 425 66.26 -46.58 -28.15
N LEU A 426 66.56 -46.03 -29.33
CA LEU A 426 66.32 -46.69 -30.60
C LEU A 426 67.36 -47.79 -30.81
N GLU A 427 66.89 -48.98 -31.16
CA GLU A 427 67.76 -50.08 -31.55
C GLU A 427 68.34 -49.82 -32.95
N ILE A 428 69.67 -49.68 -33.03
CA ILE A 428 70.41 -49.59 -34.30
C ILE A 428 71.24 -50.84 -34.53
N THR A 429 71.40 -51.24 -35.79
CA THR A 429 72.19 -52.43 -36.15
C THR A 429 73.51 -52.01 -36.77
N GLY A 430 74.61 -52.47 -36.18
CA GLY A 430 75.95 -52.34 -36.77
C GLY A 430 76.26 -53.50 -37.71
N ASN A 431 76.82 -53.18 -38.87
CA ASN A 431 77.40 -54.13 -39.81
C ASN A 431 78.88 -53.80 -40.01
N PHE A 432 79.69 -54.82 -40.27
CA PHE A 432 81.08 -54.64 -40.64
C PHE A 432 81.46 -55.60 -41.77
N THR A 433 82.47 -55.24 -42.54
CA THR A 433 83.16 -56.17 -43.44
C THR A 433 84.56 -56.44 -42.91
N ALA A 434 85.06 -57.65 -43.14
CA ALA A 434 86.43 -58.03 -42.82
C ALA A 434 87.24 -58.14 -44.11
N ASP A 435 88.52 -57.77 -44.04
CA ASP A 435 89.46 -58.00 -45.13
C ASP A 435 89.71 -59.50 -45.31
N ASN A 436 90.01 -59.90 -46.54
CA ASN A 436 90.42 -61.27 -46.83
C ASN A 436 91.80 -61.52 -46.22
N LYS A 437 92.01 -62.73 -45.68
CA LYS A 437 93.28 -63.10 -45.05
C LYS A 437 93.84 -64.40 -45.64
N VAL A 438 95.16 -64.46 -45.78
CA VAL A 438 95.90 -65.71 -46.07
C VAL A 438 96.10 -66.46 -44.76
N TYR A 439 95.79 -67.76 -44.74
CA TYR A 439 95.86 -68.60 -43.54
C TYR A 439 97.25 -68.54 -42.86
N ASP A 440 97.29 -68.12 -41.60
CA ASP A 440 98.51 -67.92 -40.80
C ASP A 440 98.43 -68.61 -39.41
N GLY A 441 97.38 -69.41 -39.18
CA GLY A 441 97.14 -70.09 -37.91
C GLY A 441 96.51 -69.22 -36.81
N ASN A 442 96.12 -67.96 -37.09
CA ASN A 442 95.39 -67.10 -36.17
C ASN A 442 94.03 -66.71 -36.75
N ASN A 443 92.98 -66.78 -35.94
CA ASN A 443 91.60 -66.48 -36.35
C ASN A 443 91.24 -64.98 -36.33
N SER A 444 92.15 -64.08 -35.94
CA SER A 444 91.92 -62.63 -35.99
C SER A 444 91.71 -62.11 -37.42
N ALA A 445 90.67 -61.29 -37.62
CA ALA A 445 90.29 -60.65 -38.87
C ALA A 445 90.38 -59.11 -38.77
N THR A 446 90.89 -58.46 -39.82
CA THR A 446 90.97 -57.00 -39.90
C THR A 446 89.62 -56.43 -40.37
N VAL A 447 89.00 -55.57 -39.57
CA VAL A 447 87.75 -54.89 -39.96
C VAL A 447 88.06 -53.82 -41.01
N LEU A 448 87.40 -53.90 -42.17
CA LEU A 448 87.63 -53.01 -43.31
C LEU A 448 86.64 -51.85 -43.35
N THR A 449 85.34 -52.14 -43.29
CA THR A 449 84.28 -51.12 -43.25
C THR A 449 83.35 -51.33 -42.07
N ARG A 450 82.73 -50.25 -41.63
CA ARG A 450 81.69 -50.22 -40.61
C ARG A 450 80.54 -49.40 -41.12
N THR A 451 79.35 -49.95 -41.04
CA THR A 451 78.12 -49.23 -41.39
C THR A 451 77.12 -49.41 -40.28
N LEU A 452 76.37 -48.35 -39.97
CA LEU A 452 75.23 -48.41 -39.08
C LEU A 452 73.98 -48.36 -39.93
N ASN A 453 73.01 -49.20 -39.59
CA ASN A 453 71.65 -49.13 -40.11
C ASN A 453 70.69 -48.71 -39.00
N GLY A 454 69.75 -47.82 -39.33
CA GLY A 454 68.77 -47.27 -38.38
C GLY A 454 69.17 -45.97 -37.67
N VAL A 455 70.30 -45.33 -38.04
CA VAL A 455 70.64 -43.99 -37.54
C VAL A 455 69.68 -42.96 -38.14
N ILE A 456 69.11 -42.10 -37.30
CA ILE A 456 68.19 -41.04 -37.72
C ILE A 456 69.01 -39.80 -38.10
N SER A 457 68.70 -39.18 -39.24
CA SER A 457 69.32 -37.91 -39.62
C SER A 457 68.70 -36.77 -38.80
N PRO A 458 69.49 -35.83 -38.23
CA PRO A 458 70.90 -35.52 -38.50
C PRO A 458 71.92 -36.15 -37.52
N ASP A 459 71.56 -37.18 -36.75
CA ASP A 459 72.41 -37.69 -35.68
C ASP A 459 73.75 -38.22 -36.19
N ALA A 460 74.82 -37.76 -35.55
CA ALA A 460 76.18 -38.19 -35.86
C ALA A 460 76.59 -39.37 -34.97
N VAL A 461 76.23 -40.59 -35.37
CA VAL A 461 76.63 -41.82 -34.68
C VAL A 461 77.74 -42.54 -35.45
N THR A 462 78.82 -42.92 -34.77
CA THR A 462 79.92 -43.68 -35.37
C THR A 462 80.10 -45.02 -34.67
N LEU A 463 80.27 -46.09 -35.46
CA LEU A 463 80.64 -47.40 -34.93
C LEU A 463 82.16 -47.48 -34.86
N THR A 464 82.72 -47.62 -33.66
CA THR A 464 84.18 -47.69 -33.41
C THR A 464 84.52 -48.89 -32.52
N GLY A 465 85.74 -49.41 -32.59
CA GLY A 465 86.22 -50.53 -31.74
C GLY A 465 85.64 -51.91 -32.07
N GLY A 466 85.96 -52.94 -31.29
CA GLY A 466 85.54 -54.33 -31.53
C GLY A 466 86.50 -55.16 -32.40
N THR A 467 86.49 -56.47 -32.16
CA THR A 467 87.37 -57.47 -32.80
C THR A 467 86.55 -58.37 -33.72
N ALA A 468 87.03 -58.62 -34.94
CA ALA A 468 86.46 -59.62 -35.83
C ALA A 468 87.34 -60.88 -35.82
N THR A 469 86.72 -62.05 -35.91
CA THR A 469 87.43 -63.34 -36.05
C THR A 469 86.77 -64.17 -37.15
N PHE A 470 87.58 -64.96 -37.86
CA PHE A 470 87.08 -66.02 -38.72
C PHE A 470 86.61 -67.20 -37.86
N SER A 471 85.47 -67.80 -38.18
CA SER A 471 84.98 -68.98 -37.46
C SER A 471 85.78 -70.22 -37.88
N ASP A 472 86.37 -70.92 -36.92
CA ASP A 472 87.05 -72.20 -37.16
C ASP A 472 86.01 -73.33 -37.27
N GLU A 473 85.70 -73.78 -38.49
CA GLU A 473 84.90 -75.01 -38.67
C GLU A 473 85.86 -76.18 -38.94
N VAL A 474 86.03 -77.03 -37.93
CA VAL A 474 86.92 -78.21 -37.94
C VAL A 474 86.21 -79.38 -38.63
N TRP A 475 86.68 -79.80 -39.80
CA TRP A 475 86.20 -81.00 -40.50
C TRP A 475 86.85 -82.28 -39.93
N PRO A 476 86.10 -83.33 -39.50
CA PRO A 476 86.70 -84.59 -39.05
C PRO A 476 87.05 -85.53 -40.22
N GLN A 477 88.29 -86.02 -40.18
CA GLN A 477 88.96 -87.10 -40.94
C GLN A 477 88.14 -88.04 -41.84
N ALA A 478 88.64 -88.22 -43.07
CA ALA A 478 88.55 -89.49 -43.79
C ALA A 478 89.86 -89.74 -44.58
N ASP A 479 90.74 -90.57 -44.01
CA ASP A 479 91.84 -91.21 -44.72
C ASP A 479 91.31 -92.34 -45.62
N SER A 480 92.03 -92.61 -46.72
CA SER A 480 91.88 -93.71 -47.69
C SER A 480 91.00 -93.49 -48.94
N TYR A 481 91.53 -92.74 -49.92
CA TYR A 481 91.58 -93.23 -51.31
C TYR A 481 92.86 -92.73 -51.98
N LEU A 482 93.84 -93.62 -52.07
CA LEU A 482 95.06 -93.48 -52.84
C LEU A 482 94.74 -93.58 -54.34
N ASN A 483 95.48 -92.83 -55.16
CA ASN A 483 95.65 -92.94 -56.61
C ASN A 483 94.53 -92.44 -57.54
N ARG A 484 94.66 -91.17 -57.97
CA ARG A 484 95.24 -90.79 -59.28
C ARG A 484 95.26 -89.27 -59.44
N CYS A 485 96.42 -88.66 -59.28
CA CYS A 485 96.73 -87.39 -59.94
C CYS A 485 97.31 -87.70 -61.32
N ASN A 486 96.81 -87.05 -62.37
CA ASN A 486 97.60 -86.77 -63.56
C ASN A 486 97.21 -85.37 -64.11
N VAL A 487 98.08 -84.37 -63.90
CA VAL A 487 98.67 -83.45 -64.92
C VAL A 487 97.65 -82.91 -65.96
N ILE A 488 97.24 -81.62 -66.10
CA ILE A 488 97.80 -80.25 -65.89
C ILE A 488 96.62 -79.24 -65.75
N GLY A 489 96.71 -78.25 -64.84
CA GLY A 489 95.92 -76.99 -64.92
C GLY A 489 94.76 -76.79 -63.91
N SER A 490 95.07 -76.68 -62.62
CA SER A 490 94.21 -76.21 -61.49
C SER A 490 93.51 -74.86 -61.76
N ARG A 491 92.27 -74.58 -61.32
CA ARG A 491 91.78 -74.51 -59.93
C ARG A 491 90.28 -74.84 -59.81
N CYS A 492 89.92 -75.77 -58.93
CA CYS A 492 88.57 -75.85 -58.37
C CYS A 492 88.42 -74.77 -57.29
N SER A 493 87.40 -73.92 -57.42
CA SER A 493 86.99 -72.95 -56.42
C SER A 493 85.55 -73.29 -56.03
N THR A 494 85.36 -73.92 -54.88
CA THR A 494 84.05 -74.02 -54.23
C THR A 494 83.90 -72.83 -53.28
N THR A 495 82.96 -71.94 -53.61
CA THR A 495 82.57 -70.80 -52.76
C THR A 495 81.39 -71.22 -51.90
N ALA A 496 81.50 -71.09 -50.58
CA ALA A 496 80.39 -71.23 -49.64
C ALA A 496 79.96 -69.86 -49.11
N TRP A 497 78.66 -69.67 -48.90
CA TRP A 497 78.08 -68.46 -48.29
C TRP A 497 77.58 -68.79 -46.89
N VAL A 498 77.81 -67.90 -45.93
CA VAL A 498 77.27 -68.00 -44.55
C VAL A 498 76.40 -66.77 -44.26
N GLN A 499 75.24 -67.00 -43.67
CA GLN A 499 74.27 -65.97 -43.28
C GLN A 499 74.18 -65.91 -41.74
N TRP A 500 74.28 -64.71 -41.15
CA TRP A 500 74.32 -64.50 -39.70
C TRP A 500 73.07 -63.77 -39.19
N ARG A 501 72.56 -64.17 -38.01
CA ARG A 501 71.56 -63.41 -37.22
C ARG A 501 72.12 -63.12 -35.82
N LEU A 502 71.79 -61.95 -35.27
CA LEU A 502 72.21 -61.45 -33.97
C LEU A 502 71.03 -61.42 -32.97
N GLN A 503 71.31 -61.57 -31.66
CA GLN A 503 70.32 -61.41 -30.59
C GLN A 503 70.92 -60.64 -29.40
N GLN A 504 70.15 -59.74 -28.76
CA GLN A 504 70.64 -58.74 -27.79
C GLN A 504 70.67 -59.20 -26.32
N GLN A 505 71.58 -58.60 -25.53
CA GLN A 505 71.45 -58.40 -24.07
C GLN A 505 71.76 -56.93 -23.72
N THR A 506 70.90 -56.31 -22.92
CA THR A 506 71.01 -54.92 -22.46
C THR A 506 71.59 -54.84 -21.04
N SER A 507 72.50 -53.90 -20.79
CA SER A 507 72.79 -53.41 -19.43
C SER A 507 72.98 -51.89 -19.44
N GLN A 508 72.33 -51.24 -18.49
CA GLN A 508 72.33 -49.79 -18.30
C GLN A 508 73.63 -49.28 -17.66
N ARG A 509 73.96 -48.03 -18.04
CA ARG A 509 75.01 -47.12 -17.54
C ARG A 509 76.35 -47.19 -18.29
N GLY A 510 76.62 -46.11 -19.02
CA GLY A 510 77.90 -45.83 -19.67
C GLY A 510 77.92 -46.31 -21.11
N ASN A 511 78.40 -45.43 -22.00
CA ASN A 511 78.41 -45.55 -23.47
C ASN A 511 79.25 -46.72 -24.02
N HIS A 512 78.95 -47.96 -23.64
CA HIS A 512 79.61 -49.15 -24.17
C HIS A 512 78.58 -50.26 -24.39
N TRP A 513 78.24 -50.52 -25.65
CA TRP A 513 77.44 -51.66 -26.08
C TRP A 513 78.40 -52.80 -26.46
N ASN A 514 78.37 -53.91 -25.70
CA ASN A 514 79.11 -55.13 -26.04
C ASN A 514 78.20 -56.08 -26.81
N PHE A 515 78.64 -56.54 -27.98
CA PHE A 515 77.95 -57.54 -28.80
C PHE A 515 78.76 -58.82 -28.85
N THR A 516 78.12 -59.98 -28.66
CA THR A 516 78.73 -61.31 -28.77
C THR A 516 77.97 -62.12 -29.81
N ALA A 517 78.68 -62.83 -30.70
CA ALA A 517 78.09 -63.72 -31.70
C ALA A 517 78.25 -65.18 -31.26
N ASP A 518 77.18 -65.96 -31.28
CA ASP A 518 77.18 -67.40 -31.01
C ASP A 518 76.65 -68.18 -32.23
N ASN A 519 77.24 -69.35 -32.49
CA ASN A 519 77.06 -70.14 -33.70
C ASN A 519 76.21 -71.39 -33.41
N LYS A 520 75.15 -71.67 -34.20
CA LYS A 520 74.44 -72.97 -34.20
C LYS A 520 74.07 -73.40 -35.63
N VAL A 521 74.42 -74.63 -35.99
CA VAL A 521 74.08 -75.29 -37.26
C VAL A 521 72.95 -76.31 -37.03
N TYR A 522 71.98 -76.36 -37.95
CA TYR A 522 70.97 -77.42 -38.06
C TYR A 522 71.44 -78.48 -39.07
N ASP A 523 71.45 -79.75 -38.66
CA ASP A 523 71.49 -80.91 -39.56
C ASP A 523 70.08 -81.18 -40.10
N GLY A 524 70.01 -81.50 -41.39
CA GLY A 524 68.77 -81.80 -42.08
C GLY A 524 69.02 -82.41 -43.44
N ASN A 525 69.52 -83.64 -43.48
CA ASN A 525 69.38 -84.48 -44.68
C ASN A 525 68.50 -85.71 -44.36
N THR A 526 67.20 -85.56 -44.57
CA THR A 526 66.31 -86.68 -44.93
C THR A 526 65.74 -86.37 -46.31
N ALA A 527 66.11 -87.18 -47.31
CA ALA A 527 65.63 -87.03 -48.66
C ALA A 527 64.16 -87.46 -48.80
N GLN A 528 63.27 -86.51 -49.15
CA GLN A 528 62.27 -86.72 -50.19
C GLN A 528 62.07 -85.43 -51.00
N ARG A 529 62.48 -85.50 -52.27
CA ARG A 529 62.18 -84.60 -53.40
C ARG A 529 62.15 -83.11 -53.02
N TYR A 530 63.37 -82.60 -52.93
CA TYR A 530 63.75 -81.21 -52.67
C TYR A 530 63.59 -80.31 -53.89
#